data_AF-A0A1F0Y325-F1
#
_entry.id   AF-A0A1F0Y325-F1
#
_cell.length_a   1.000
_cell.length_b   1.000
_cell.length_c   1.000
_cell.angle_alpha   90.00
_cell.angle_beta   90.00
_cell.angle_gamma   90.00
#
_symmetry.space_group_name_H-M   'P 1'
#
loop_
_entity.id
_entity.type
_entity.pdbx_description
1 polymer ?
#
loop_
_entity_poly.entity_id
_entity_poly.type
_entity_poly.pdbx_seq_one_letter_code
_entity_poly.pdbx_strand_id
1 'polypeptide(L)'
;MRIWSLHPCLLDRRALVACWRETLLAQKVLRGLTRGYTNHPQLIRFRAHPQPLEAVATYLSGLAACAHPLFEVVPGAIEPWEKTKDF
;
A
#
# COMPACT_ATOMS: atom_id res chain seq x y z
N MET A 1 -7.28 -5.36 7.88
CA MET A 1 -5.89 -4.87 7.77
C MET A 1 -4.88 -5.92 8.16
N ARG A 2 -4.12 -6.40 7.18
CA ARG A 2 -3.02 -7.34 7.37
C ARG A 2 -1.83 -6.90 6.52
N ILE A 3 -0.85 -6.29 7.19
CA ILE A 3 0.41 -5.78 6.64
C ILE A 3 1.52 -6.67 7.19
N TRP A 4 2.15 -7.44 6.31
CA TRP A 4 3.14 -8.44 6.69
C TRP A 4 4.55 -7.85 6.77
N SER A 5 5.33 -8.36 7.70
CA SER A 5 6.77 -8.08 7.77
C SER A 5 7.61 -9.08 6.96
N LEU A 6 6.96 -10.02 6.26
CA LEU A 6 7.62 -10.98 5.37
C LEU A 6 8.10 -10.28 4.10
N HIS A 7 9.22 -10.76 3.55
CA HIS A 7 9.70 -10.30 2.25
C HIS A 7 8.64 -10.59 1.17
N PRO A 8 8.32 -9.64 0.27
CA PRO A 8 7.22 -9.82 -0.67
C PRO A 8 7.40 -11.02 -1.62
N CYS A 9 8.63 -11.42 -1.96
CA CYS A 9 8.91 -12.62 -2.75
C CYS A 9 8.44 -13.93 -2.12
N LEU A 10 8.12 -13.94 -0.82
CA LEU A 10 7.58 -15.10 -0.11
C LEU A 10 6.04 -15.15 -0.14
N LEU A 11 5.40 -14.13 -0.71
CA LEU A 11 3.96 -14.02 -0.78
C LEU A 11 3.47 -14.51 -2.14
N ASP A 12 2.41 -15.32 -2.14
CA ASP A 12 1.70 -15.64 -3.38
C ASP A 12 1.01 -14.40 -3.97
N ARG A 13 0.50 -14.51 -5.20
CA ARG A 13 -0.19 -13.40 -5.87
C ARG A 13 -1.36 -12.83 -5.05
N ARG A 14 -2.18 -13.69 -4.42
CA ARG A 14 -3.36 -13.25 -3.65
C ARG A 14 -2.92 -12.51 -2.39
N ALA A 15 -1.89 -13.02 -1.76
CA ALA A 15 -1.23 -12.45 -0.61
C ALA A 15 -0.67 -11.06 -0.94
N LEU A 16 0.08 -10.90 -2.03
CA LEU A 16 0.59 -9.60 -2.48
C LEU A 16 -0.54 -8.58 -2.71
N VAL A 17 -1.60 -8.97 -3.42
CA VAL A 17 -2.75 -8.10 -3.69
C VAL A 17 -3.48 -7.71 -2.40
N ALA A 18 -3.67 -8.66 -1.47
CA ALA A 18 -4.27 -8.36 -0.17
C ALA A 18 -3.41 -7.39 0.64
N CYS A 19 -2.10 -7.63 0.70
CA CYS A 19 -1.15 -6.77 1.41
C CYS A 19 -1.14 -5.34 0.83
N TRP A 20 -1.13 -5.23 -0.50
CA TRP A 20 -1.23 -3.94 -1.20
C TRP A 20 -2.49 -3.17 -0.81
N ARG A 21 -3.67 -3.80 -0.92
CA ARG A 21 -4.96 -3.15 -0.60
C ARG A 21 -5.04 -2.70 0.84
N GLU A 22 -4.58 -3.52 1.78
CA GLU A 22 -4.61 -3.23 3.21
C GLU A 22 -3.60 -2.14 3.59
N THR A 23 -2.47 -2.06 2.89
CA THR A 23 -1.50 -0.98 3.06
C THR A 23 -2.02 0.35 2.50
N LEU A 24 -2.71 0.34 1.37
CA LEU A 24 -3.42 1.54 0.88
C LEU A 24 -4.51 2.00 1.86
N LEU A 25 -5.22 1.07 2.48
CA LEU A 25 -6.14 1.40 3.57
C LEU A 25 -5.39 2.05 4.73
N ALA A 26 -4.24 1.51 5.15
CA ALA A 26 -3.42 2.12 6.19
C ALA A 26 -2.97 3.54 5.83
N GLN A 27 -2.58 3.79 4.57
CA GLN A 27 -2.26 5.14 4.09
C GLN A 27 -3.43 6.10 4.27
N LYS A 28 -4.65 5.68 3.91
CA LYS A 28 -5.86 6.49 4.09
C LYS A 28 -6.16 6.73 5.57
N VAL A 29 -5.97 5.72 6.42
CA VAL A 29 -6.15 5.86 7.87
C VAL A 29 -5.15 6.86 8.45
N LEU A 30 -3.88 6.80 8.06
CA LEU A 30 -2.85 7.74 8.52
C LEU A 30 -3.09 9.18 8.00
N ARG A 31 -3.77 9.33 6.86
CA ARG A 31 -4.24 10.64 6.36
C ARG A 31 -5.52 11.13 7.02
N GLY A 32 -6.14 10.36 7.92
CA GLY A 32 -7.41 10.72 8.56
C GLY A 32 -8.63 10.64 7.63
N LEU A 33 -8.52 9.97 6.48
CA LEU A 33 -9.56 9.89 5.45
C LEU A 33 -10.55 8.74 5.66
N THR A 34 -10.51 8.09 6.82
CA THR A 34 -11.33 6.90 7.12
C THR A 34 -12.01 7.03 8.47
N ARG A 35 -13.27 6.59 8.55
CA ARG A 35 -14.00 6.50 9.82
C ARG A 35 -13.69 5.22 10.61
N GLY A 36 -13.35 4.13 9.93
CA GLY A 36 -13.04 2.82 10.53
C GLY A 36 -11.55 2.48 10.49
N TYR A 37 -11.16 1.42 11.22
CA TYR A 37 -9.78 0.89 11.28
C TYR A 37 -8.73 1.83 11.88
N THR A 38 -9.14 2.93 12.50
CA THR A 38 -8.25 3.94 13.09
C THR A 38 -7.46 3.42 14.30
N ASN A 39 -7.98 2.45 15.05
CA ASN A 39 -7.31 1.87 16.22
C ASN A 39 -6.63 0.52 15.93
N HIS A 40 -6.32 0.23 14.66
CA HIS A 40 -5.76 -1.07 14.30
C HIS A 40 -4.32 -1.25 14.81
N PRO A 41 -3.99 -2.34 15.53
CA PRO A 41 -2.66 -2.54 16.14
C PRO A 41 -1.49 -2.45 15.15
N GLN A 42 -1.69 -2.87 13.89
CA GLN A 42 -0.62 -2.80 12.89
C GLN A 42 -0.25 -1.36 12.49
N LEU A 43 -1.10 -0.36 12.76
CA LEU A 43 -0.78 1.05 12.53
C LEU A 43 0.21 1.60 13.57
N ILE A 44 0.34 0.95 14.74
CA ILE A 44 1.23 1.41 15.81
C ILE A 44 2.65 1.57 15.28
N ARG A 45 3.15 0.61 14.51
CA ARG A 45 4.51 0.67 13.93
C ARG A 45 4.72 1.87 12.99
N PHE A 46 3.69 2.23 12.22
CA PHE A 46 3.76 3.37 11.31
C PHE A 46 3.62 4.69 12.05
N ARG A 47 2.75 4.75 13.07
CA ARG A 47 2.58 5.93 13.93
C ARG A 47 3.79 6.21 14.81
N ALA A 48 4.54 5.16 15.19
CA ALA A 48 5.78 5.30 15.94
C ALA A 48 6.93 5.84 15.08
N HIS A 49 6.81 5.82 13.74
CA HIS A 49 7.78 6.41 12.85
C HIS A 49 7.62 7.94 12.86
N PRO A 50 8.72 8.74 12.87
CA PRO A 50 8.64 10.21 12.82
C PRO A 50 7.88 10.74 11.59
N GLN A 51 7.87 9.95 10.51
CA GLN A 51 7.20 10.26 9.25
C GLN A 51 6.29 9.09 8.83
N PRO A 52 5.06 8.98 9.39
CA PRO A 52 4.19 7.82 9.17
C PRO A 52 3.76 7.63 7.71
N LEU A 53 3.49 8.72 7.00
CA LEU A 53 3.05 8.69 5.61
C LEU A 53 4.17 8.25 4.67
N GLU A 54 5.40 8.72 4.89
CA GLU A 54 6.57 8.26 4.15
C GLU A 54 6.84 6.79 4.42
N ALA A 55 6.78 6.34 5.68
CA ALA A 55 7.00 4.93 6.02
C ALA A 55 6.01 3.99 5.29
N VAL A 56 4.72 4.36 5.22
CA VAL A 56 3.73 3.59 4.44
C VAL A 56 4.02 3.68 2.94
N ALA A 57 4.41 4.84 2.41
CA ALA A 57 4.71 5.01 0.99
C ALA A 57 5.94 4.19 0.55
N THR A 58 6.99 4.15 1.38
CA THR A 58 8.18 3.33 1.17
C THR A 58 7.82 1.85 1.16
N TYR A 59 6.99 1.40 2.10
CA TYR A 59 6.52 0.01 2.12
C TYR A 59 5.70 -0.35 0.86
N LEU A 60 4.80 0.53 0.41
CA LEU A 60 4.07 0.35 -0.85
C LEU A 60 5.04 0.27 -2.04
N SER A 61 6.03 1.14 -2.10
CA SER A 61 7.04 1.14 -3.17
C SER A 61 7.80 -0.18 -3.22
N GLY A 62 8.18 -0.73 -2.06
CA GLY A 62 8.81 -2.06 -1.96
C GLY A 62 7.89 -3.18 -2.45
N LEU A 63 6.59 -3.13 -2.16
CA LEU A 63 5.63 -4.10 -2.70
C LEU A 63 5.47 -3.96 -4.22
N ALA A 64 5.44 -2.74 -4.75
CA ALA A 64 5.31 -2.47 -6.18
C ALA A 64 6.53 -2.95 -6.98
N ALA A 65 7.73 -2.85 -6.42
CA ALA A 65 8.94 -3.42 -7.02
C ALA A 65 8.88 -4.96 -7.16
N CYS A 66 8.02 -5.61 -6.38
CA CYS A 66 7.75 -7.05 -6.50
C CYS A 66 6.57 -7.36 -7.43
N ALA A 67 6.03 -6.36 -8.15
CA ALA A 67 5.21 -6.61 -9.33
C ALA A 67 5.98 -7.54 -10.26
N HIS A 68 5.26 -8.47 -10.89
CA HIS A 68 5.87 -9.57 -11.62
C HIS A 68 6.92 -9.03 -12.61
N PRO A 69 8.14 -9.59 -12.66
CA PRO A 69 9.27 -9.08 -13.46
C PRO A 69 9.03 -9.11 -14.98
N LEU A 70 7.83 -9.46 -15.43
CA LEU A 70 7.41 -9.36 -16.83
C LEU A 70 6.65 -8.06 -17.11
N PHE A 71 6.29 -7.29 -16.09
CA PHE A 71 5.69 -5.98 -16.23
C PHE A 71 6.72 -4.92 -15.85
N GLU A 72 6.94 -3.97 -16.76
CA GLU A 72 7.74 -2.79 -16.51
C GLU A 72 6.81 -1.62 -16.21
N VAL A 73 7.16 -0.82 -15.20
CA VAL A 73 6.46 0.44 -14.95
C VAL A 73 6.93 1.44 -15.99
N VAL A 74 6.08 1.71 -16.98
CA VAL A 74 6.31 2.77 -17.96
C VAL A 74 5.71 4.07 -17.40
N PRO A 75 6.51 5.14 -17.21
CA PRO A 75 5.97 6.44 -16.81
C PRO A 75 5.09 7.00 -17.93
N GLY A 76 3.83 7.31 -17.62
CA GLY A 76 2.85 7.83 -18.56
C GLY A 76 1.74 8.60 -17.84
N ALA A 77 1.04 9.47 -18.58
CA ALA A 77 -0.19 10.08 -18.10
C ALA A 77 -1.28 8.99 -17.96
N ILE A 78 -2.29 9.26 -17.13
CA ILE A 78 -3.47 8.39 -17.08
C ILE A 78 -4.15 8.46 -18.45
N GLU A 79 -4.32 7.31 -19.09
CA GLU A 79 -4.88 7.22 -20.43
C GLU A 79 -6.40 7.49 -20.42
N PRO A 80 -7.01 8.02 -21.50
CA PRO A 80 -8.42 8.42 -21.51
C PRO A 80 -9.43 7.31 -21.18
N TRP A 81 -9.03 6.04 -21.34
CA TRP A 81 -9.85 4.86 -21.04
C TRP A 81 -9.68 4.34 -19.60
N GLU A 82 -8.70 4.84 -18.86
CA GLU A 82 -8.49 4.48 -17.46
C GLU A 82 -9.50 5.20 -16.56
N LYS A 83 -10.21 4.44 -15.72
CA LYS A 83 -11.20 4.99 -14.80
C LYS A 83 -10.50 5.64 -13.60
N THR A 84 -10.52 6.97 -13.53
CA THR A 84 -10.18 7.70 -12.29
C THR A 84 -11.35 7.60 -11.31
N LYS A 85 -11.06 7.20 -10.06
CA LYS A 85 -12.04 7.34 -8.97
C LYS A 85 -11.90 8.75 -8.41
N ASP A 86 -12.86 9.60 -8.71
CA ASP A 86 -13.00 10.89 -8.05
C ASP A 86 -13.31 10.63 -6.56
N PHE A 87 -12.51 11.19 -5.66
CA PHE A 87 -12.63 11.05 -4.20
C PHE A 87 -13.18 12.32 -3.57
#